data_AF-A0A6I3KGB5-F1
#
_entry.id   AF-A0A6I3KGB5-F1
#
_cell.length_a   1.000
_cell.length_b   1.000
_cell.length_c   1.000
_cell.angle_alpha   90.00
_cell.angle_beta   90.00
_cell.angle_gamma   90.00
#
_symmetry.space_group_name_H-M   'P 1'
#
loop_
_entity.id
_entity.type
_entity.pdbx_description
1 polymer ?
#
loop_
_entity_poly.entity_id
_entity_poly.type
_entity_poly.pdbx_seq_one_letter_code
_entity_poly.pdbx_strand_id
1 'polypeptide(L)'
;MLRIMPLLATLCVVAAAPAIAGDLPDKLTFGYEYEGEVDASPKACEATVREVVEWSDEDVKRATADVCAARKAHVDAYAALQQSYKEFAQTFGADTRLSTGEAVQHFQQLVKECIDHKTGITTGGHNIALDIIPNQIASECLALGKRLLDEETAWYKAPAETHTRLSP
;
A
#
# COMPACT_ATOMS: atom_id res chain seq x y z
N MET A 1 -50.25 -17.69 38.85
CA MET A 1 -48.85 -17.87 38.41
C MET A 1 -48.55 -16.83 37.34
N LEU A 2 -47.95 -15.70 37.73
CA LEU A 2 -47.65 -14.57 36.84
C LEU A 2 -46.17 -14.70 36.42
N ARG A 3 -45.90 -14.93 35.13
CA ARG A 3 -44.53 -15.02 34.60
C ARG A 3 -44.06 -13.61 34.22
N ILE A 4 -43.03 -13.14 34.90
CA ILE A 4 -42.29 -11.90 34.58
C ILE A 4 -41.33 -12.22 33.43
N MET A 5 -41.45 -11.49 32.33
CA MET A 5 -40.59 -11.59 31.15
C MET A 5 -39.55 -10.45 31.24
N PRO A 6 -38.23 -10.69 31.18
CA PRO A 6 -37.26 -9.62 31.19
C PRO A 6 -37.12 -9.02 29.78
N LEU A 7 -37.28 -7.70 29.71
CA LEU A 7 -36.97 -6.87 28.55
C LEU A 7 -35.44 -6.91 28.33
N LEU A 8 -34.98 -7.57 27.26
CA LEU A 8 -33.59 -7.43 26.81
C LEU A 8 -33.44 -6.06 26.15
N ALA A 9 -32.77 -5.14 26.83
CA ALA A 9 -32.30 -3.90 26.24
C ALA A 9 -31.08 -4.20 25.37
N THR A 10 -31.26 -4.23 24.05
CA THR A 10 -30.17 -4.30 23.08
C THR A 10 -29.40 -2.98 23.12
N LEU A 11 -28.23 -2.99 23.78
CA LEU A 11 -27.26 -1.91 23.69
C LEU A 11 -26.71 -1.87 22.26
N CYS A 12 -27.14 -0.89 21.47
CA CYS A 12 -26.44 -0.54 20.23
C CYS A 12 -25.06 0.03 20.60
N VAL A 13 -24.03 -0.81 20.52
CA VAL A 13 -22.65 -0.35 20.54
C VAL A 13 -22.40 0.37 19.22
N VAL A 14 -22.59 1.68 19.21
CA VAL A 14 -22.08 2.54 18.15
C VAL A 14 -20.56 2.52 18.30
N ALA A 15 -19.87 1.79 17.42
CA ALA A 15 -18.43 1.85 17.32
C ALA A 15 -18.04 3.26 16.88
N ALA A 16 -17.71 4.12 17.85
CA ALA A 16 -17.07 5.40 17.57
C ALA A 16 -15.66 5.10 17.06
N ALA A 17 -15.45 5.26 15.75
CA ALA A 17 -14.10 5.37 15.21
C ALA A 17 -13.43 6.58 15.89
N PRO A 18 -12.20 6.46 16.41
CA PRO A 18 -11.52 7.58 17.01
C PRO A 18 -11.26 8.64 15.94
N ALA A 19 -11.85 9.82 16.12
CA ALA A 19 -11.49 11.00 15.35
C ALA A 19 -10.03 11.34 15.69
N ILE A 20 -9.11 10.99 14.79
CA ILE A 20 -7.71 11.40 14.92
C ILE A 20 -7.64 12.85 14.44
N ALA A 21 -7.90 13.77 15.37
CA ALA A 21 -7.34 15.12 15.31
C ALA A 21 -5.86 15.01 15.73
N GLY A 22 -5.04 14.45 14.87
CA GLY A 22 -3.61 14.26 15.07
C GLY A 22 -2.88 14.66 13.80
N ASP A 23 -1.68 15.22 13.97
CA ASP A 23 -0.78 15.53 12.87
C ASP A 23 -0.64 14.30 11.96
N LEU A 24 -0.65 14.54 10.65
CA LEU A 24 -0.45 13.47 9.67
C LEU A 24 0.90 12.79 9.94
N PRO A 25 1.00 11.45 9.79
CA PRO A 25 2.26 10.77 10.03
C PRO A 25 3.33 11.25 9.03
N ASP A 26 4.59 11.32 9.44
CA ASP A 26 5.70 11.72 8.55
C ASP A 26 5.94 10.72 7.41
N LYS A 27 5.51 9.47 7.59
CA LYS A 27 5.67 8.36 6.66
C LYS A 27 4.43 7.48 6.69
N LEU A 28 3.97 7.04 5.52
CA LEU A 28 2.92 6.03 5.45
C LEU A 28 3.45 4.66 5.88
N THR A 29 2.64 3.91 6.60
CA THR A 29 2.87 2.48 6.89
C THR A 29 1.60 1.73 6.52
N PHE A 30 1.70 0.75 5.66
CA PHE A 30 0.54 0.04 5.09
C PHE A 30 0.25 -1.27 5.82
N GLY A 31 1.23 -1.87 6.48
CA GLY A 31 1.11 -3.11 7.23
C GLY A 31 0.88 -4.35 6.35
N TYR A 32 1.43 -4.40 5.14
CA TYR A 32 1.44 -5.62 4.32
C TYR A 32 2.66 -6.50 4.63
N GLU A 33 2.58 -7.77 4.25
CA GLU A 33 3.65 -8.75 4.50
C GLU A 33 4.97 -8.32 3.83
N TYR A 34 6.04 -8.20 4.64
CA TYR A 34 7.39 -7.75 4.25
C TYR A 34 7.52 -6.26 3.88
N GLU A 35 6.62 -5.38 4.33
CA GLU A 35 6.75 -3.94 4.11
C GLU A 35 8.09 -3.40 4.65
N GLY A 36 8.91 -2.83 3.75
CA GLY A 36 10.21 -2.26 4.11
C GLY A 36 11.30 -3.31 4.39
N GLU A 37 11.01 -4.60 4.26
CA GLU A 37 11.94 -5.70 4.52
C GLU A 37 12.54 -6.32 3.24
N VAL A 38 12.10 -5.85 2.07
CA VAL A 38 12.55 -6.39 0.78
C VAL A 38 14.03 -6.07 0.51
N ASP A 39 14.88 -7.09 0.58
CA ASP A 39 16.30 -7.00 0.23
C ASP A 39 16.51 -7.22 -1.28
N ALA A 40 16.73 -6.11 -2.00
CA ALA A 40 17.03 -6.09 -3.43
C ALA A 40 18.53 -6.16 -3.75
N SER A 41 19.38 -6.53 -2.78
CA SER A 41 20.82 -6.68 -3.01
C SER A 41 21.10 -7.89 -3.93
N PRO A 42 22.13 -7.83 -4.80
CA PRO A 42 22.47 -8.95 -5.69
C PRO A 42 22.67 -10.27 -4.94
N LYS A 43 23.27 -10.23 -3.75
CA LYS A 43 23.50 -11.40 -2.91
C LYS A 43 22.20 -12.04 -2.43
N ALA A 44 21.22 -11.23 -1.99
CA ALA A 44 19.94 -11.73 -1.52
C ALA A 44 19.09 -12.32 -2.66
N CYS A 45 19.13 -11.70 -3.84
CA CYS A 45 18.45 -12.23 -5.03
C CYS A 45 19.01 -13.59 -5.44
N GLU A 46 20.34 -13.72 -5.53
CA GLU A 46 20.98 -14.97 -5.93
C GLU A 46 20.73 -16.08 -4.91
N ALA A 47 20.80 -15.76 -3.60
CA ALA A 47 20.48 -16.70 -2.53
C ALA A 47 19.05 -17.24 -2.68
N THR A 48 18.07 -16.36 -2.94
CA THR A 48 16.67 -16.74 -3.15
C THR A 48 16.51 -17.69 -4.34
N VAL A 49 17.21 -17.43 -5.45
CA VAL A 49 17.17 -18.32 -6.62
C VAL A 49 17.77 -19.69 -6.27
N ARG A 50 18.97 -19.71 -5.70
CA ARG A 50 19.69 -20.96 -5.39
C ARG A 50 19.03 -21.81 -4.30
N GLU A 51 18.22 -21.21 -3.43
CA GLU A 51 17.41 -21.95 -2.45
C GLU A 51 16.27 -22.72 -3.11
N VAL A 52 15.76 -22.22 -4.23
CA VAL A 52 14.52 -22.71 -4.85
C VAL A 52 14.79 -23.64 -6.03
N VAL A 53 15.94 -23.51 -6.72
CA VAL A 53 16.22 -24.26 -7.95
C VAL A 53 17.64 -24.84 -8.01
N GLU A 54 17.76 -26.03 -8.61
CA GLU A 54 19.03 -26.67 -8.99
C GLU A 54 19.25 -26.53 -10.50
N TRP A 55 19.36 -25.29 -10.98
CA TRP A 55 19.55 -24.99 -12.41
C TRP A 55 21.01 -24.77 -12.78
N SER A 56 21.28 -24.65 -14.09
CA SER A 56 22.60 -24.26 -14.60
C SER A 56 23.00 -22.85 -14.11
N ASP A 57 24.29 -22.55 -14.05
CA ASP A 57 24.76 -21.22 -13.63
C ASP A 57 24.26 -20.10 -14.56
N GLU A 58 24.09 -20.38 -15.86
CA GLU A 58 23.53 -19.40 -16.81
C GLU A 58 22.06 -19.10 -16.49
N ASP A 59 21.27 -20.14 -16.19
CA ASP A 59 19.87 -19.98 -15.83
C ASP A 59 19.71 -19.30 -14.47
N VAL A 60 20.55 -19.65 -13.49
CA VAL A 60 20.59 -18.99 -12.17
C VAL A 60 20.92 -17.50 -12.32
N LYS A 61 21.88 -17.15 -13.17
CA LYS A 61 22.24 -15.74 -13.41
C LYS A 61 21.07 -14.96 -14.00
N ARG A 62 20.34 -15.54 -14.96
CA ARG A 62 19.15 -14.91 -15.56
C ARG A 62 18.05 -14.72 -14.52
N ALA A 63 17.69 -15.79 -13.80
CA ALA A 63 16.65 -15.72 -12.78
C ALA A 63 17.01 -14.77 -11.63
N THR A 64 18.29 -14.68 -11.26
CA THR A 64 18.78 -13.71 -10.27
C THR A 64 18.52 -12.28 -10.72
N ALA A 65 18.76 -11.98 -12.01
CA ALA A 65 18.48 -10.67 -12.58
C ALA A 65 16.98 -10.33 -12.51
N ASP A 66 16.10 -11.30 -12.80
CA ASP A 66 14.65 -11.11 -12.77
C ASP A 66 14.14 -10.86 -11.34
N VAL A 67 14.59 -11.66 -10.36
CA VAL A 67 14.30 -11.46 -8.92
C VAL A 67 14.75 -10.09 -8.46
N CYS A 68 16.00 -9.72 -8.76
CA CYS A 68 16.53 -8.41 -8.40
C CYS A 68 15.77 -7.26 -9.04
N ALA A 69 15.37 -7.38 -10.31
CA ALA A 69 14.59 -6.36 -10.98
C ALA A 69 13.22 -6.16 -10.30
N ALA A 70 12.54 -7.25 -9.96
CA ALA A 70 11.23 -7.20 -9.29
C ALA A 70 11.34 -6.58 -7.89
N ARG A 71 12.29 -7.03 -7.07
CA ARG A 71 12.52 -6.47 -5.72
C ARG A 71 12.93 -5.00 -5.77
N LYS A 72 13.81 -4.64 -6.70
CA LYS A 72 14.20 -3.24 -6.91
C LYS A 72 13.01 -2.37 -7.30
N ALA A 73 12.16 -2.83 -8.22
CA ALA A 73 10.97 -2.09 -8.62
C ALA A 73 10.04 -1.83 -7.42
N HIS A 74 9.83 -2.83 -6.56
CA HIS A 74 9.05 -2.67 -5.33
C HIS A 74 9.67 -1.62 -4.39
N VAL A 75 10.96 -1.73 -4.07
CA VAL A 75 11.65 -0.76 -3.18
C VAL A 75 11.60 0.66 -3.74
N ASP A 76 11.86 0.82 -5.04
CA ASP A 76 11.83 2.13 -5.71
C ASP A 76 10.41 2.72 -5.72
N ALA A 77 9.39 1.89 -5.99
CA ALA A 77 7.98 2.33 -5.98
C ALA A 77 7.53 2.77 -4.58
N TYR A 78 7.96 2.05 -3.54
CA TYR A 78 7.69 2.42 -2.16
C TYR A 78 8.29 3.78 -1.83
N ALA A 79 9.57 4.00 -2.16
CA ALA A 79 10.24 5.28 -1.95
C ALA A 79 9.56 6.42 -2.73
N ALA A 80 9.16 6.17 -3.97
CA ALA A 80 8.47 7.16 -4.80
C ALA A 80 7.08 7.53 -4.24
N LEU A 81 6.32 6.56 -3.72
CA LEU A 81 5.05 6.81 -3.05
C LEU A 81 5.23 7.67 -1.79
N GLN A 82 6.24 7.38 -0.95
CA GLN A 82 6.51 8.17 0.25
C GLN A 82 6.85 9.62 -0.09
N GLN A 83 7.55 9.85 -1.21
CA GLN A 83 7.83 11.21 -1.68
C GLN A 83 6.56 11.96 -2.11
N SER A 84 5.66 11.32 -2.85
CA SER A 84 4.35 11.90 -3.20
C SER A 84 3.49 12.16 -1.97
N TYR A 85 3.51 11.26 -1.00
CA TYR A 85 2.80 11.46 0.27
C TYR A 85 3.31 12.65 1.07
N LYS A 86 4.63 12.87 1.12
CA LYS A 86 5.19 14.05 1.78
C LYS A 86 4.63 15.35 1.17
N GLU A 87 4.52 15.41 -0.15
CA GLU A 87 3.96 16.56 -0.84
C GLU A 87 2.45 16.72 -0.58
N PHE A 88 1.70 15.61 -0.60
CA PHE A 88 0.29 15.57 -0.21
C PHE A 88 0.09 16.10 1.21
N ALA A 89 0.82 15.56 2.19
CA ALA A 89 0.69 15.94 3.60
C ALA A 89 1.03 17.42 3.83
N GLN A 90 2.03 17.96 3.12
CA GLN A 90 2.36 19.39 3.16
C GLN A 90 1.25 20.26 2.55
N THR A 91 0.57 19.77 1.52
CA THR A 91 -0.47 20.51 0.79
C THR A 91 -1.79 20.54 1.56
N PHE A 92 -2.18 19.40 2.15
CA PHE A 92 -3.50 19.21 2.76
C PHE A 92 -3.49 19.18 4.30
N GLY A 93 -2.34 18.93 4.93
CA GLY A 93 -2.27 18.65 6.37
C GLY A 93 -2.63 19.82 7.28
N ALA A 94 -2.52 21.06 6.78
CA ALA A 94 -2.89 22.26 7.54
C ALA A 94 -4.32 22.75 7.25
N ASP A 95 -5.02 22.19 6.26
CA ASP A 95 -6.38 22.62 5.91
C ASP A 95 -7.42 21.96 6.82
N THR A 96 -7.89 22.72 7.81
CA THR A 96 -8.87 22.25 8.81
C THR A 96 -10.27 22.01 8.25
N ARG A 97 -10.54 22.38 6.99
CA ARG A 97 -11.82 22.11 6.32
C ARG A 97 -11.90 20.68 5.78
N LEU A 98 -10.76 20.00 5.68
CA LEU A 98 -10.64 18.67 5.11
C LEU A 98 -10.44 17.64 6.23
N SER A 99 -11.06 16.48 6.08
CA SER A 99 -10.80 15.30 6.91
C SER A 99 -9.53 14.57 6.46
N THR A 100 -8.40 15.28 6.35
CA THR A 100 -7.17 14.73 5.73
C THR A 100 -6.66 13.49 6.45
N GLY A 101 -6.77 13.42 7.78
CA GLY A 101 -6.39 12.24 8.55
C GLY A 101 -7.22 10.99 8.18
N GLU A 102 -8.52 11.16 7.99
CA GLU A 102 -9.41 10.07 7.55
C GLU A 102 -9.11 9.66 6.10
N ALA A 103 -8.86 10.63 5.21
CA ALA A 103 -8.48 10.35 3.83
C ALA A 103 -7.18 9.53 3.75
N VAL A 104 -6.17 9.86 4.58
CA VAL A 104 -4.92 9.10 4.67
C VAL A 104 -5.16 7.67 5.15
N GLN A 105 -6.06 7.45 6.13
CA GLN A 105 -6.41 6.09 6.57
C GLN A 105 -7.06 5.27 5.45
N HIS A 106 -8.01 5.85 4.72
CA HIS A 106 -8.65 5.18 3.57
C HIS A 106 -7.64 4.88 2.47
N PHE A 107 -6.72 5.81 2.20
CA PHE A 107 -5.64 5.60 1.25
C PHE A 107 -4.71 4.45 1.66
N GLN A 108 -4.31 4.39 2.94
CA GLN A 108 -3.50 3.29 3.46
C GLN A 108 -4.22 1.94 3.30
N GLN A 109 -5.52 1.89 3.60
CA GLN A 109 -6.32 0.68 3.42
C GLN A 109 -6.38 0.26 1.95
N LEU A 110 -6.63 1.20 1.03
CA LEU A 110 -6.68 0.92 -0.41
C LEU A 110 -5.40 0.25 -0.92
N VAL A 111 -4.24 0.85 -0.59
CA VAL A 111 -2.94 0.31 -1.02
C VAL A 111 -2.68 -1.05 -0.36
N LYS A 112 -2.99 -1.19 0.94
CA LYS A 112 -2.85 -2.47 1.65
C LYS A 112 -3.66 -3.58 0.98
N GLU A 113 -4.95 -3.36 0.74
CA GLU A 113 -5.84 -4.36 0.13
C GLU A 113 -5.40 -4.73 -1.28
N CYS A 114 -4.90 -3.77 -2.06
CA CYS A 114 -4.33 -4.04 -3.38
C CYS A 114 -3.15 -5.01 -3.28
N ILE A 115 -2.23 -4.78 -2.32
CA ILE A 115 -1.05 -5.63 -2.14
C ILE A 115 -1.44 -6.99 -1.55
N ASP A 116 -2.32 -7.02 -0.55
CA ASP A 116 -2.76 -8.25 0.11
C ASP A 116 -3.58 -9.15 -0.81
N HIS A 117 -4.21 -8.62 -1.86
CA HIS A 117 -4.87 -9.44 -2.88
C HIS A 117 -3.94 -10.54 -3.46
N LYS A 118 -2.62 -10.30 -3.54
CA LYS A 118 -1.65 -11.28 -4.05
C LYS A 118 -1.52 -12.53 -3.17
N THR A 119 -1.60 -12.37 -1.84
CA THR A 119 -1.36 -13.45 -0.89
C THR A 119 -2.50 -14.47 -0.88
N GLY A 120 -3.69 -14.07 -1.36
CA GLY A 120 -4.83 -14.97 -1.56
C GLY A 120 -4.73 -15.87 -2.80
N ILE A 121 -3.83 -15.59 -3.75
CA ILE A 121 -3.75 -16.29 -5.05
C ILE A 121 -2.55 -17.23 -5.13
N THR A 122 -1.41 -16.85 -4.55
CA THR A 122 -0.16 -17.64 -4.66
C THR A 122 -0.09 -18.72 -3.57
N THR A 123 -0.66 -19.90 -3.83
CA THR A 123 -0.69 -21.01 -2.87
C THR A 123 0.51 -21.95 -3.04
N GLY A 124 1.69 -21.56 -2.52
CA GLY A 124 2.81 -22.47 -2.23
C GLY A 124 3.51 -23.15 -3.43
N GLY A 125 4.79 -23.46 -3.26
CA GLY A 125 5.62 -24.19 -4.24
C GLY A 125 7.09 -23.78 -4.16
N HIS A 126 7.99 -24.56 -4.76
CA HIS A 126 9.37 -24.14 -5.01
C HIS A 126 9.44 -23.53 -6.42
N ASN A 127 9.07 -22.26 -6.54
CA ASN A 127 9.16 -21.54 -7.81
C ASN A 127 9.57 -20.09 -7.57
N ILE A 128 10.59 -19.62 -8.29
CA ILE A 128 11.11 -18.26 -8.24
C ILE A 128 10.01 -17.22 -8.58
N ALA A 129 8.99 -17.62 -9.36
CA ALA A 129 7.81 -16.80 -9.63
C ALA A 129 7.05 -16.38 -8.34
N LEU A 130 7.18 -17.14 -7.25
CA LEU A 130 6.61 -16.80 -5.95
C LEU A 130 7.36 -15.64 -5.24
N ASP A 131 8.54 -15.26 -5.72
CA ASP A 131 9.21 -14.03 -5.29
C ASP A 131 8.94 -12.88 -6.28
N ILE A 132 9.02 -13.15 -7.59
CA ILE A 132 8.87 -12.13 -8.64
C ILE A 132 7.46 -11.53 -8.65
N ILE A 133 6.42 -12.37 -8.76
CA ILE A 133 5.04 -11.91 -8.94
C ILE A 133 4.59 -11.06 -7.75
N PRO A 134 4.83 -11.45 -6.49
CA PRO A 134 4.39 -10.64 -5.37
C PRO A 134 5.08 -9.28 -5.29
N ASN A 135 6.36 -9.18 -5.66
CA ASN A 135 7.08 -7.91 -5.72
C ASN A 135 6.58 -7.02 -6.86
N GLN A 136 6.25 -7.59 -8.02
CA GLN A 136 5.66 -6.84 -9.14
C GLN A 136 4.30 -6.26 -8.77
N ILE A 137 3.40 -7.06 -8.20
CA ILE A 137 2.08 -6.59 -7.75
C ILE A 137 2.23 -5.49 -6.71
N ALA A 138 3.13 -5.68 -5.73
CA ALA A 138 3.39 -4.64 -4.73
C ALA A 138 3.85 -3.33 -5.38
N SER A 139 4.80 -3.40 -6.32
CA SER A 139 5.26 -2.24 -7.09
C SER A 139 4.12 -1.53 -7.83
N GLU A 140 3.22 -2.28 -8.47
CA GLU A 140 2.10 -1.72 -9.22
C GLU A 140 1.06 -1.05 -8.31
N CYS A 141 0.72 -1.68 -7.18
CA CYS A 141 -0.17 -1.09 -6.17
C CYS A 141 0.40 0.19 -5.57
N LEU A 142 1.70 0.22 -5.27
CA LEU A 142 2.39 1.41 -4.77
C LEU A 142 2.42 2.52 -5.84
N ALA A 143 2.64 2.17 -7.10
CA ALA A 143 2.59 3.12 -8.22
C ALA A 143 1.18 3.67 -8.48
N LEU A 144 0.14 2.86 -8.28
CA LEU A 144 -1.25 3.32 -8.28
C LEU A 144 -1.47 4.35 -7.16
N GLY A 145 -1.08 4.01 -5.93
CA GLY A 145 -1.19 4.92 -4.79
C GLY A 145 -0.46 6.24 -5.04
N LYS A 146 0.76 6.17 -5.60
CA LYS A 146 1.55 7.36 -5.94
C LYS A 146 0.79 8.28 -6.88
N ARG A 147 0.23 7.71 -7.96
CA ARG A 147 -0.52 8.46 -8.97
C ARG A 147 -1.75 9.15 -8.39
N LEU A 148 -2.50 8.47 -7.52
CA LEU A 148 -3.65 9.07 -6.85
C LEU A 148 -3.24 10.30 -6.03
N LEU A 149 -2.18 10.18 -5.22
CA LEU A 149 -1.68 11.32 -4.43
C LEU A 149 -1.18 12.46 -5.31
N ASP A 150 -0.47 12.16 -6.40
CA ASP A 150 0.01 13.16 -7.36
C ASP A 150 -1.17 13.91 -8.01
N GLU A 151 -2.20 13.18 -8.46
CA GLU A 151 -3.37 13.76 -9.11
C GLU A 151 -4.19 14.63 -8.17
N GLU A 152 -4.46 14.15 -6.95
CA GLU A 152 -5.14 14.91 -5.90
C GLU A 152 -4.38 16.19 -5.53
N THR A 153 -3.07 16.07 -5.33
CA THR A 153 -2.19 17.20 -4.99
C THR A 153 -2.11 18.20 -6.13
N ALA A 154 -1.96 17.73 -7.38
CA ALA A 154 -1.89 18.59 -8.56
C ALA A 154 -3.21 19.32 -8.79
N TRP A 155 -4.34 18.63 -8.64
CA TRP A 155 -5.65 19.24 -8.70
C TRP A 155 -5.78 20.33 -7.65
N TYR A 156 -5.49 20.06 -6.38
CA TYR A 156 -5.66 21.06 -5.33
C TYR A 156 -4.79 22.33 -5.51
N LYS A 157 -3.60 22.18 -6.11
CA LYS A 157 -2.70 23.31 -6.41
C LYS A 157 -3.10 24.10 -7.66
N ALA A 158 -3.99 23.57 -8.50
CA ALA A 158 -4.34 24.21 -9.75
C ALA A 158 -5.13 25.52 -9.52
N PRO A 159 -5.02 26.51 -10.42
CA PRO A 159 -5.80 27.74 -10.30
C PRO A 159 -7.31 27.46 -10.32
N ALA A 160 -8.10 28.22 -9.57
CA ALA A 160 -9.55 28.05 -9.46
C ALA A 160 -10.28 27.99 -10.83
N GLU A 161 -9.72 28.70 -11.82
CA GLU A 161 -10.18 28.76 -13.20
C GLU A 161 -10.17 27.39 -13.89
N THR A 162 -9.25 26.50 -13.50
CA THR A 162 -9.11 25.14 -14.05
C THR A 162 -10.14 24.15 -13.51
N HIS A 163 -10.80 24.48 -12.39
CA HIS A 163 -11.80 23.61 -11.76
C HIS A 163 -13.21 23.75 -12.36
N THR A 164 -13.44 24.75 -13.21
CA THR A 164 -14.78 25.09 -13.73
C THR A 164 -15.30 24.17 -14.83
N ARG A 165 -14.55 23.13 -15.24
CA ARG A 165 -14.97 22.17 -16.29
C ARG A 165 -15.68 20.90 -15.80
N LEU A 166 -16.06 20.81 -14.53
CA LEU A 166 -16.69 19.60 -13.97
C LEU A 166 -18.20 19.70 -13.68
N SER A 167 -18.86 20.79 -14.07
CA SER A 167 -20.34 20.85 -14.06
C SER A 167 -20.88 20.77 -15.49
N PRO A 168 -21.71 19.76 -15.84
CA PRO A 168 -22.85 20.02 -16.71
C PRO A 168 -23.85 20.98 -16.06
#